data_AF-A0A3B3I1Y1-F1
#
_entry.id   AF-A0A3B3I1Y1-F1
#
_cell.length_a   1.000
_cell.length_b   1.000
_cell.length_c   1.000
_cell.angle_alpha   90.00
_cell.angle_beta   90.00
_cell.angle_gamma   90.00
#
_symmetry.space_group_name_H-M   'P 1'
#
loop_
_entity.id
_entity.type
_entity.pdbx_description
1 polymer ?
#
loop_
_entity_poly.entity_id
_entity_poly.type
_entity_poly.pdbx_seq_one_letter_code
_entity_poly.pdbx_strand_id
1 'polypeptide(L)'
;TSEEDRPIRRLRVSLVDELEEQIDSLLEVLVTQEVFTRDDREDVLGHPGCRGRVRKVLDILECKGEEAAQLFLSIKSHHQVSNERCSIF
;
A
#
# COMPACT_ATOMS: atom_id res chain seq x y z
N THR A 1 27.46 -10.21 -14.40
CA THR A 1 26.90 -9.58 -13.20
C THR A 1 25.50 -9.09 -13.51
N SER A 2 24.51 -9.82 -12.98
CA SER A 2 23.23 -9.28 -12.51
C SER A 2 22.35 -8.51 -13.51
N GLU A 3 21.74 -9.22 -14.46
CA GLU A 3 20.60 -8.71 -15.26
C GLU A 3 19.24 -8.93 -14.57
N GLU A 4 19.20 -9.65 -13.44
CA GLU A 4 17.97 -9.97 -12.69
C GLU A 4 17.48 -8.88 -11.71
N ASP A 5 18.17 -7.73 -11.62
CA ASP A 5 17.78 -6.63 -10.71
C ASP A 5 16.78 -5.64 -11.37
N ARG A 6 16.66 -5.65 -12.72
CA ARG A 6 15.77 -4.75 -13.46
C ARG A 6 14.27 -5.02 -13.34
N PRO A 7 13.75 -6.26 -13.30
CA PRO A 7 12.31 -6.48 -13.18
C PRO A 7 11.79 -6.03 -11.81
N ILE A 8 12.56 -6.27 -10.73
CA ILE A 8 12.16 -5.91 -9.36
C ILE A 8 12.06 -4.39 -9.21
N ARG A 9 13.01 -3.63 -9.74
CA ARG A 9 12.97 -2.16 -9.69
C ARG A 9 11.81 -1.58 -10.50
N ARG A 10 11.51 -2.14 -11.67
CA ARG A 10 10.35 -1.70 -12.48
C ARG A 10 9.02 -2.06 -11.82
N LEU A 11 8.91 -3.27 -11.27
CA LEU A 11 7.75 -3.69 -10.47
C LEU A 11 7.54 -2.75 -9.28
N ARG A 12 8.59 -2.41 -8.54
CA ARG A 12 8.51 -1.48 -7.42
C ARG A 12 8.03 -0.08 -7.84
N VAL A 13 8.54 0.45 -8.95
CA VAL A 13 8.10 1.78 -9.43
C VAL A 13 6.64 1.74 -9.87
N SER A 14 6.23 0.73 -10.64
CA SER A 14 4.83 0.56 -11.05
C SER A 14 3.89 0.35 -9.86
N LEU A 15 4.32 -0.42 -8.87
CA LEU A 15 3.55 -0.66 -7.64
C LEU A 15 3.38 0.62 -6.84
N VAL A 16 4.44 1.43 -6.76
CA VAL A 16 4.42 2.72 -6.06
C VAL A 16 3.50 3.70 -6.80
N ASP A 17 3.53 3.75 -8.14
CA ASP A 17 2.65 4.62 -8.93
C ASP A 17 1.17 4.18 -8.83
N GLU A 18 0.87 2.87 -8.84
CA GLU A 18 -0.50 2.37 -8.57
C GLU A 18 -0.98 2.70 -7.15
N LEU A 19 -0.10 2.50 -6.16
CA LEU A 19 -0.40 2.82 -4.76
C LEU A 19 -0.55 4.33 -4.56
N GLU A 20 0.13 5.14 -5.37
CA GLU A 20 0.08 6.59 -5.32
C GLU A 20 -1.33 7.11 -5.63
N GLU A 21 -1.99 6.55 -6.64
CA GLU A 21 -3.35 6.93 -7.02
C GLU A 21 -4.41 6.47 -6.01
N GLN A 22 -4.14 5.37 -5.30
CA GLN A 22 -5.07 4.78 -4.33
C GLN A 22 -4.69 5.05 -2.88
N ILE A 23 -3.70 5.92 -2.63
CA ILE A 23 -3.09 6.09 -1.31
C ILE A 23 -4.09 6.56 -0.26
N ASP A 24 -4.99 7.48 -0.61
CA ASP A 24 -5.99 8.02 0.31
C ASP A 24 -7.00 6.93 0.72
N SER A 25 -7.54 6.17 -0.25
CA SER A 25 -8.44 5.04 0.01
C SER A 25 -7.75 3.93 0.82
N LEU A 26 -6.51 3.63 0.47
CA LEU A 26 -5.73 2.58 1.12
C LEU A 26 -5.39 2.97 2.58
N LEU A 27 -5.08 4.24 2.82
CA LEU A 27 -4.84 4.77 4.14
C LEU A 27 -6.08 4.68 5.03
N GLU A 28 -7.27 4.96 4.49
CA GLU A 28 -8.53 4.75 5.23
C GLU A 28 -8.76 3.28 5.59
N VAL A 29 -8.51 2.35 4.67
CA VAL A 29 -8.65 0.91 4.96
C VAL A 29 -7.64 0.45 6.02
N LEU A 30 -6.39 0.90 5.93
CA LEU A 30 -5.35 0.57 6.91
C LEU A 30 -5.70 1.07 8.31
N VAL A 31 -6.31 2.25 8.42
CA VAL A 31 -6.80 2.79 9.71
C VAL A 31 -8.03 2.01 10.19
N THR A 32 -8.94 1.65 9.28
CA THR A 32 -10.15 0.86 9.61
C THR A 32 -9.80 -0.54 10.10
N GLN A 33 -8.74 -1.13 9.56
CA GLN A 33 -8.23 -2.44 9.97
C GLN A 33 -7.30 -2.35 11.20
N GLU A 34 -7.22 -1.18 11.85
CA GLU A 34 -6.38 -0.90 13.02
C GLU A 34 -4.87 -1.17 12.80
N VAL A 35 -4.44 -1.35 11.54
CA VAL A 35 -3.02 -1.48 11.18
C VAL A 35 -2.36 -0.13 11.38
N PHE A 36 -3.03 0.95 10.99
CA PHE A 36 -2.57 2.32 11.15
C PHE A 36 -3.35 2.99 12.29
N THR A 37 -2.61 3.70 13.13
CA THR A 37 -3.21 4.57 14.14
C THR A 37 -3.60 5.91 13.52
N ARG A 38 -4.35 6.73 14.26
CA ARG A 38 -4.67 8.11 13.82
C ARG A 38 -3.40 8.96 13.63
N ASP A 39 -2.41 8.78 14.50
CA ASP A 39 -1.10 9.42 14.36
C ASP A 39 -0.37 8.95 13.10
N ASP A 40 -0.34 7.64 12.81
CA ASP A 40 0.28 7.10 11.59
C ASP A 40 -0.37 7.72 10.33
N ARG A 41 -1.70 7.88 10.34
CA ARG A 41 -2.44 8.54 9.26
C ARG A 41 -2.03 10.00 9.12
N GLU A 42 -1.96 10.75 10.21
CA GLU A 42 -1.57 12.16 10.16
C GLU A 42 -0.11 12.35 9.71
N ASP A 43 0.81 11.48 10.15
CA ASP A 43 2.21 11.50 9.72
C ASP A 43 2.32 11.23 8.20
N VAL A 44 1.57 10.25 7.68
CA VAL A 44 1.49 10.02 6.23
C VAL A 44 0.89 11.24 5.51
N LEU A 45 -0.25 11.76 5.97
CA LEU A 45 -0.90 12.91 5.31
C LEU A 45 -0.06 14.19 5.37
N GLY A 46 0.78 14.33 6.39
CA GLY A 46 1.72 15.45 6.56
C GLY A 46 2.87 15.45 5.55
N HIS A 47 3.15 14.32 4.88
CA HIS A 47 4.20 14.26 3.86
C HIS A 47 3.71 14.86 2.52
N PRO A 48 4.47 15.82 1.94
CA PRO A 48 4.13 16.39 0.65
C PRO A 48 4.42 15.40 -0.48
N GLY A 49 3.42 15.19 -1.35
CA GLY A 49 3.53 14.37 -2.55
C GLY A 49 3.17 12.90 -2.29
N CYS A 50 2.39 12.33 -3.21
CA CYS A 50 1.78 11.03 -3.03
C CYS A 50 2.84 9.90 -2.98
N ARG A 51 3.95 9.98 -3.74
CA ARG A 51 5.13 9.09 -3.55
C ARG A 51 5.75 9.12 -2.15
N GLY A 52 5.80 10.30 -1.53
CA GLY A 52 6.31 10.46 -0.16
C GLY A 52 5.42 9.73 0.84
N ARG A 53 4.11 9.86 0.65
CA ARG A 53 3.09 9.16 1.44
C ARG A 53 3.18 7.64 1.31
N VAL A 54 3.27 7.12 0.08
CA VAL A 54 3.41 5.67 -0.17
C VAL A 54 4.67 5.13 0.49
N ARG A 55 5.80 5.83 0.36
CA ARG A 55 7.04 5.41 1.02
C ARG A 55 6.89 5.36 2.53
N LYS A 56 6.24 6.36 3.12
CA LYS A 56 5.98 6.41 4.57
C LYS A 56 5.05 5.27 5.02
N VAL A 57 4.01 4.96 4.24
CA VAL A 57 3.14 3.80 4.51
C VAL A 57 3.93 2.50 4.52
N LEU A 58 4.77 2.28 3.51
CA LEU A 58 5.61 1.07 3.43
C LEU A 58 6.62 1.00 4.58
N ASP A 59 7.19 2.14 4.98
CA ASP A 59 8.13 2.25 6.11
C ASP A 59 7.46 1.90 7.46
N ILE A 60 6.23 2.39 7.67
CA ILE A 60 5.42 2.06 8.85
C ILE A 60 5.03 0.56 8.84
N LEU A 61 4.65 0.01 7.69
CA LEU A 61 4.33 -1.41 7.56
C LEU A 61 5.56 -2.29 7.86
N GLU A 62 6.73 -1.92 7.34
CA GLU A 62 7.99 -2.60 7.62
C GLU A 62 8.35 -2.53 9.11
N CYS A 63 8.12 -1.39 9.75
CA CYS A 63 8.34 -1.21 11.19
C CYS A 63 7.35 -2.00 12.07
N LYS A 64 6.10 -2.18 11.62
CA LYS A 64 5.07 -2.98 12.33
C LYS A 64 5.30 -4.49 12.17
N GLY A 65 6.02 -4.90 11.13
CA GLY A 65 6.43 -6.28 10.90
C GLY A 65 5.57 -7.02 9.88
N GLU A 66 5.89 -8.30 9.68
CA GLU A 66 5.38 -9.11 8.58
C GLU A 66 3.85 -9.30 8.61
N GLU A 67 3.25 -9.37 9.80
CA GLU A 67 1.79 -9.45 9.99
C GLU A 67 1.06 -8.27 9.34
N ALA A 68 1.57 -7.05 9.53
CA ALA A 68 0.99 -5.85 8.95
C ALA A 68 1.16 -5.82 7.42
N ALA A 69 2.31 -6.28 6.93
CA ALA A 69 2.58 -6.41 5.50
C ALA A 69 1.67 -7.44 4.83
N GLN A 70 1.42 -8.59 5.47
CA GLN A 70 0.47 -9.58 4.98
C GLN A 70 -0.95 -9.02 4.91
N LEU A 71 -1.40 -8.33 5.96
CA LEU A 71 -2.73 -7.74 5.98
C LEU A 71 -2.91 -6.69 4.88
N PHE A 72 -1.89 -5.85 4.66
CA PHE A 72 -1.85 -4.91 3.54
C PHE A 72 -1.93 -5.61 2.18
N LEU A 73 -1.19 -6.71 1.98
CA LEU A 73 -1.25 -7.48 0.73
C LEU A 73 -2.63 -8.13 0.53
N SER A 74 -3.26 -8.63 1.59
CA SER A 74 -4.62 -9.15 1.56
C SER A 74 -5.64 -8.05 1.20
N ILE A 75 -5.51 -6.85 1.77
CA ILE A 75 -6.33 -5.69 1.43
C ILE A 75 -6.13 -5.30 -0.04
N LYS A 76 -4.87 -5.20 -0.51
CA LYS A 76 -4.56 -4.85 -1.90
C LYS A 76 -5.14 -5.88 -2.88
N SER A 77 -5.05 -7.17 -2.54
CA SER A 77 -5.64 -8.24 -3.34
C SER A 77 -7.16 -8.12 -3.36
N HIS A 78 -7.80 -7.84 -2.23
CA HIS A 78 -9.24 -7.61 -2.17
C HIS A 78 -9.71 -6.35 -2.92
N HIS A 79 -8.91 -5.28 -2.93
CA HIS A 79 -9.22 -4.05 -3.67
C HIS A 79 -9.17 -4.27 -5.20
N GLN A 80 -8.29 -5.16 -5.68
CA GLN A 80 -8.28 -5.59 -7.08
C GLN A 80 -9.42 -6.56 -7.41
N VAL A 81 -9.82 -7.43 -6.46
CA VAL A 81 -10.88 -8.43 -6.66
C VAL A 81 -12.30 -7.84 -6.53
N SER A 82 -12.48 -6.63 -6.00
CA SER A 82 -13.78 -5.93 -6.08
C SER A 82 -14.17 -5.50 -7.49
N ASN A 83 -13.27 -5.65 -8.48
CA ASN A 83 -13.65 -5.54 -9.90
C ASN A 83 -14.04 -6.90 -10.54
N GLU A 84 -13.98 -8.02 -9.80
CA GLU A 84 -14.30 -9.37 -10.34
C GLU A 84 -15.26 -10.19 -9.46
N ARG A 85 -15.96 -9.56 -8.51
CA ARG A 85 -17.08 -10.21 -7.79
C ARG A 85 -18.44 -9.56 -8.02
N CYS A 86 -18.59 -8.85 -9.14
CA CYS A 86 -19.89 -8.66 -9.78
C CYS A 86 -20.02 -9.63 -10.97
N SER A 87 -20.18 -10.90 -10.66
CA SER A 87 -20.82 -11.90 -11.53
C SER A 87 -21.61 -12.80 -10.57
N ILE A 88 -22.73 -12.24 -10.07
CA ILE A 88 -24.09 -12.50 -10.52
C ILE A 88 -24.66 -13.75 -9.82
N PHE A 89 -25.77 -13.51 -9.10
CA PHE A 89 -26.71 -14.51 -8.61
C PHE A 89 -27.26 -15.38 -9.75
#